data_AF-A0AAC9KYC6-F1
#
_entry.id   AF-A0AAC9KYC6-F1
#
_cell.length_a   1.000
_cell.length_b   1.000
_cell.length_c   1.000
_cell.angle_alpha   90.00
_cell.angle_beta   90.00
_cell.angle_gamma   90.00
#
_symmetry.space_group_name_H-M   'P 1'
#
loop_
_entity.id
_entity.type
_entity.pdbx_description
1 polymer ?
#
loop_
_entity_poly.entity_id
_entity_poly.type
_entity_poly.pdbx_seq_one_letter_code
_entity_poly.pdbx_strand_id
1 'polypeptide(L)'
;MENIFEYLKLNAVEICVLKDIKKVIYKFYESILDIENDAETINILSPHKSQNILNEFFFNLGPKKSKELINLFRKIKVKLGDNVFENKVFIFYLCLDDVDFFKLLYVLDKSNFDDYLILIYEKFLAIRKDLKLILNNYGSNNL
;
A
#
# COMPACT_ATOMS: atom_id res chain seq x y z
N MET A 1 16.40 -7.21 -8.76
CA MET A 1 15.50 -6.50 -7.85
C MET A 1 15.55 -7.25 -6.52
N GLU A 2 15.92 -6.60 -5.42
CA GLU A 2 16.00 -7.28 -4.11
C GLU A 2 14.62 -7.86 -3.73
N ASN A 3 14.63 -9.01 -3.06
CA ASN A 3 13.41 -9.58 -2.51
C ASN A 3 12.92 -8.66 -1.37
N ILE A 4 11.73 -8.06 -1.52
CA ILE A 4 11.17 -7.13 -0.52
C ILE A 4 11.08 -7.76 0.88
N PHE A 5 10.86 -9.07 0.96
CA PHE A 5 10.80 -9.78 2.24
C PHE A 5 12.14 -9.78 2.96
N GLU A 6 13.23 -9.94 2.22
CA GLU A 6 14.61 -9.94 2.73
C GLU A 6 15.07 -8.52 3.07
N TYR A 7 14.82 -7.55 2.17
CA TYR A 7 15.16 -6.14 2.38
C TYR A 7 14.56 -5.59 3.68
N LEU A 8 13.27 -5.85 3.89
CA LEU A 8 12.57 -5.42 5.10
C LEU A 8 12.89 -6.30 6.32
N LYS A 9 13.57 -7.43 6.14
CA LYS A 9 13.85 -8.46 7.15
C LYS A 9 12.58 -8.94 7.85
N LEU A 10 11.51 -9.22 7.09
CA LEU A 10 10.20 -9.57 7.64
C LEU A 10 10.23 -10.94 8.33
N ASN A 11 9.53 -11.07 9.45
CA ASN A 11 9.25 -12.39 10.04
C ASN A 11 8.08 -13.10 9.31
N ALA A 12 7.85 -14.38 9.62
CA ALA A 12 6.81 -15.17 8.96
C ALA A 12 5.40 -14.54 9.03
N VAL A 13 5.05 -13.93 10.16
CA VAL A 13 3.74 -13.28 10.35
C VAL A 13 3.65 -12.03 9.47
N GLU A 14 4.70 -11.20 9.45
CA GLU A 14 4.76 -10.00 8.61
C GLU A 14 4.72 -10.35 7.11
N ILE A 15 5.37 -11.45 6.71
CA ILE A 15 5.31 -11.98 5.34
C ILE A 15 3.87 -12.37 4.97
N CYS A 16 3.16 -13.09 5.84
CA CYS A 16 1.76 -13.45 5.60
C CYS A 16 0.88 -12.22 5.42
N VAL A 17 1.02 -11.23 6.31
CA VAL A 17 0.25 -9.98 6.23
C VAL A 17 0.56 -9.22 4.94
N LEU A 18 1.83 -9.12 4.54
CA LEU A 18 2.19 -8.47 3.28
C LEU A 18 1.65 -9.24 2.06
N LYS A 19 1.63 -10.58 2.09
CA LYS A 19 0.98 -11.39 1.06
C LYS A 19 -0.52 -11.16 1.00
N ASP A 20 -1.18 -11.02 2.15
CA ASP A 20 -2.61 -10.71 2.21
C ASP A 20 -2.92 -9.34 1.62
N ILE A 21 -2.12 -8.31 1.95
CA ILE A 21 -2.23 -6.98 1.34
C ILE A 21 -2.10 -7.08 -0.18
N LYS A 22 -1.06 -7.76 -0.67
CA LYS A 22 -0.85 -7.97 -2.12
C LYS A 22 -2.03 -8.67 -2.79
N LYS A 23 -2.58 -9.71 -2.16
CA LYS A 23 -3.73 -10.45 -2.66
C LYS A 23 -4.96 -9.56 -2.79
N VAL A 24 -5.22 -8.72 -1.79
CA VAL A 24 -6.36 -7.81 -1.79
C VAL A 24 -6.22 -6.74 -2.88
N ILE A 25 -5.03 -6.12 -3.01
CA ILE A 25 -4.75 -5.17 -4.10
C ILE A 25 -4.96 -5.82 -5.46
N TYR A 26 -4.47 -7.05 -5.65
CA TYR A 26 -4.63 -7.79 -6.89
C TYR A 26 -6.11 -8.07 -7.22
N LYS A 27 -6.94 -8.43 -6.23
CA LYS A 27 -8.38 -8.60 -6.44
C LYS A 27 -9.06 -7.31 -6.92
N PHE A 28 -8.72 -6.16 -6.32
CA PHE A 28 -9.28 -4.87 -6.73
C PHE A 28 -8.88 -4.54 -8.16
N TYR A 29 -7.63 -4.80 -8.49
CA TYR A 29 -7.12 -4.62 -9.83
C TYR A 29 -7.85 -5.48 -10.87
N GLU A 30 -7.99 -6.79 -10.64
CA GLU A 30 -8.75 -7.68 -11.54
C GLU A 30 -10.20 -7.20 -11.70
N SER A 31 -10.83 -6.75 -10.62
CA SER A 31 -12.20 -6.24 -10.66
C SER A 31 -12.34 -4.97 -11.53
N ILE A 32 -11.31 -4.12 -11.59
CA ILE A 32 -11.30 -2.92 -12.44
C ILE A 32 -11.09 -3.31 -13.91
N LEU A 33 -10.17 -4.23 -14.18
CA LEU A 33 -9.93 -4.74 -15.54
C LEU A 33 -11.19 -5.37 -16.16
N ASP A 34 -11.95 -6.12 -15.37
CA ASP A 34 -13.20 -6.75 -15.85
C ASP A 34 -14.28 -5.71 -16.23
N ILE A 35 -14.21 -4.50 -15.65
CA ILE A 35 -15.13 -3.39 -15.94
C ILE A 35 -14.66 -2.60 -17.17
N GLU A 36 -13.35 -2.41 -17.30
CA GLU A 36 -12.72 -1.62 -18.37
C GLU A 36 -12.23 -2.53 -19.50
N ASN A 37 -13.18 -3.04 -20.30
CA ASN A 37 -12.89 -3.78 -21.55
C ASN A 37 -12.17 -2.95 -22.64
N ASP A 38 -11.67 -1.75 -22.33
CA ASP A 38 -11.03 -0.85 -23.27
C ASP A 38 -9.50 -0.99 -23.18
N ALA A 39 -8.88 -1.42 -24.29
CA ALA A 39 -7.48 -1.84 -24.36
C ALA A 39 -6.46 -0.75 -23.93
N GLU A 40 -6.88 0.53 -23.95
CA GLU A 40 -6.05 1.67 -23.59
C GLU A 40 -5.94 1.86 -22.06
N THR A 41 -7.03 1.65 -21.31
CA THR A 41 -7.03 1.74 -19.83
C THR A 41 -6.31 0.54 -19.19
N ILE A 42 -6.42 -0.64 -19.82
CA ILE A 42 -5.68 -1.87 -19.45
C ILE A 42 -4.16 -1.62 -19.43
N ASN A 43 -3.64 -0.78 -20.34
CA ASN A 43 -2.21 -0.45 -20.42
C ASN A 43 -1.76 0.54 -19.33
N ILE A 44 -2.64 1.45 -18.90
CA ILE A 44 -2.34 2.40 -17.82
C ILE A 44 -2.26 1.66 -16.48
N LEU A 45 -3.17 0.72 -16.22
CA LEU A 45 -3.35 0.05 -14.94
C LEU A 45 -2.61 -1.30 -14.79
N SER A 46 -2.02 -1.85 -15.86
CA SER A 46 -1.30 -3.14 -15.96
C SER A 46 -0.78 -3.78 -14.64
N PRO A 47 -0.93 -5.11 -14.41
CA PRO A 47 -0.62 -5.75 -13.12
C PRO A 47 0.88 -5.73 -12.77
N HIS A 48 1.74 -5.53 -13.78
CA HIS A 48 3.17 -5.33 -13.59
C HIS A 48 3.51 -3.99 -12.93
N LYS A 49 2.63 -2.99 -13.01
CA LYS A 49 2.75 -1.76 -12.23
C LYS A 49 2.34 -2.02 -10.78
N SER A 50 1.13 -2.54 -10.51
CA SER A 50 0.60 -2.61 -9.13
C SER A 50 1.45 -3.42 -8.12
N GLN A 51 2.00 -4.57 -8.50
CA GLN A 51 2.91 -5.33 -7.63
C GLN A 51 4.25 -4.62 -7.41
N ASN A 52 4.71 -3.86 -8.40
CA ASN A 52 5.98 -3.12 -8.34
C ASN A 52 5.82 -1.86 -7.49
N ILE A 53 4.68 -1.18 -7.62
CA ILE A 53 4.27 0.01 -6.87
C ILE A 53 4.30 -0.24 -5.36
N LEU A 54 3.67 -1.32 -4.91
CA LEU A 54 3.63 -1.63 -3.48
C LEU A 54 5.05 -1.89 -2.94
N ASN A 55 5.85 -2.68 -3.66
CA ASN A 55 7.21 -2.99 -3.23
C ASN A 55 8.06 -1.71 -3.22
N GLU A 56 7.96 -0.90 -4.26
CA GLU A 56 8.68 0.37 -4.41
C GLU A 56 8.35 1.34 -3.29
N PHE A 57 7.07 1.50 -2.96
CA PHE A 57 6.65 2.29 -1.80
C PHE A 57 7.34 1.80 -0.53
N PHE A 58 7.35 0.48 -0.27
CA PHE A 58 7.99 -0.07 0.92
C PHE A 58 9.53 0.00 0.90
N PHE A 59 10.16 -0.04 -0.28
CA PHE A 59 11.60 0.21 -0.44
C PHE A 59 11.91 1.66 -0.06
N ASN A 60 11.20 2.63 -0.66
CA ASN A 60 11.42 4.06 -0.45
C ASN A 60 11.10 4.49 0.99
N LEU A 61 10.10 3.84 1.62
CA LEU A 61 9.73 4.11 3.00
C LEU A 61 10.76 3.58 4.02
N GLY A 62 11.50 2.53 3.64
CA GLY A 62 12.55 1.91 4.43
C GLY A 62 12.07 0.96 5.54
N PRO A 63 12.92 0.05 6.03
CA PRO A 63 12.51 -1.13 6.80
C PRO A 63 11.69 -0.84 8.07
N LYS A 64 12.09 0.16 8.85
CA LYS A 64 11.45 0.50 10.13
C LYS A 64 9.99 0.94 9.95
N LYS A 65 9.75 1.86 9.02
CA LYS A 65 8.43 2.44 8.77
C LYS A 65 7.52 1.46 8.01
N SER A 66 8.08 0.72 7.06
CA SER A 66 7.38 -0.36 6.35
C SER A 66 6.86 -1.43 7.32
N LYS A 67 7.70 -1.87 8.26
CA LYS A 67 7.27 -2.79 9.32
C LYS A 67 6.22 -2.20 10.26
N GLU A 68 6.30 -0.92 10.60
CA GLU A 68 5.25 -0.24 11.37
C GLU A 68 3.91 -0.36 10.65
N LEU A 69 3.89 -0.06 9.34
CA LEU A 69 2.68 -0.10 8.53
C LEU A 69 2.10 -1.52 8.40
N ILE A 70 2.94 -2.51 8.08
CA ILE A 70 2.54 -3.93 8.03
C ILE A 70 1.94 -4.37 9.37
N ASN A 71 2.54 -3.95 10.50
CA ASN A 71 2.00 -4.28 11.81
C ASN A 71 0.68 -3.59 12.14
N LEU A 72 0.42 -2.39 11.61
CA LEU A 72 -0.90 -1.74 11.74
C LEU A 72 -1.97 -2.52 10.97
N PHE A 73 -1.68 -2.92 9.74
CA PHE A 73 -2.56 -3.77 8.95
C PHE A 73 -2.83 -5.12 9.63
N ARG A 74 -1.80 -5.74 10.20
CA ARG A 74 -1.95 -6.96 11.03
C ARG A 74 -2.94 -6.74 12.17
N LYS A 75 -2.79 -5.64 12.91
CA LYS A 75 -3.67 -5.32 14.04
C LYS A 75 -5.11 -5.10 13.58
N ILE A 76 -5.33 -4.44 12.45
CA ILE A 76 -6.66 -4.24 11.87
C ILE A 76 -7.28 -5.58 11.52
N LYS A 77 -6.55 -6.42 10.77
CA LYS A 77 -7.04 -7.75 10.39
C LYS A 77 -7.44 -8.60 11.60
N VAL A 78 -6.58 -8.65 12.62
CA VAL A 78 -6.81 -9.45 13.82
C VAL A 78 -7.95 -8.90 14.69
N LYS A 79 -8.03 -7.58 14.87
CA LYS A 79 -8.99 -6.97 15.81
C LYS A 79 -10.35 -6.66 15.19
N LEU A 80 -10.36 -6.27 13.92
CA LEU A 80 -11.52 -5.69 13.24
C LEU A 80 -12.06 -6.59 12.10
N GLY A 81 -11.37 -7.69 11.82
CA GLY A 81 -11.78 -8.68 10.83
C GLY A 81 -11.39 -8.35 9.39
N ASP A 82 -11.66 -9.30 8.50
CA ASP A 82 -11.21 -9.25 7.11
C ASP A 82 -11.88 -8.11 6.32
N ASN A 83 -13.17 -7.84 6.52
CA ASN A 83 -13.87 -6.76 5.79
C ASN A 83 -13.24 -5.39 6.03
N VAL A 84 -12.91 -5.06 7.29
CA VAL A 84 -12.26 -3.77 7.62
C VAL A 84 -10.83 -3.73 7.10
N PHE A 85 -10.13 -4.86 7.16
CA PHE A 85 -8.80 -4.99 6.58
C PHE A 85 -8.82 -4.76 5.06
N GLU A 86 -9.69 -5.44 4.31
CA GLU A 86 -9.77 -5.30 2.85
C GLU A 86 -10.12 -3.85 2.45
N ASN A 87 -11.09 -3.22 3.12
CA ASN A 87 -11.43 -1.81 2.90
C ASN A 87 -10.25 -0.85 3.16
N LYS A 88 -9.45 -1.11 4.20
CA LYS A 88 -8.28 -0.27 4.49
C LYS A 88 -7.14 -0.49 3.50
N VAL A 89 -6.98 -1.72 3.02
CA VAL A 89 -6.04 -2.02 1.93
C VAL A 89 -6.48 -1.34 0.62
N PHE A 90 -7.78 -1.26 0.36
CA PHE A 90 -8.31 -0.53 -0.80
C PHE A 90 -7.94 0.96 -0.76
N ILE A 91 -8.23 1.64 0.36
CA ILE A 91 -7.87 3.06 0.53
C ILE A 91 -6.35 3.25 0.42
N PHE A 92 -5.57 2.31 0.97
CA PHE A 92 -4.13 2.34 0.84
C PHE A 92 -3.68 2.21 -0.62
N TYR A 93 -4.28 1.32 -1.40
CA TYR A 93 -4.01 1.18 -2.83
C TYR A 93 -4.29 2.47 -3.60
N LEU A 94 -5.44 3.12 -3.37
CA LEU A 94 -5.74 4.42 -4.00
C LEU A 94 -4.69 5.49 -3.66
N CYS A 95 -4.15 5.46 -2.44
CA CYS A 95 -3.06 6.36 -2.06
C CYS A 95 -1.73 6.05 -2.77
N LEU A 96 -1.47 4.78 -3.12
CA LEU A 96 -0.30 4.38 -3.87
C LEU A 96 -0.43 4.80 -5.34
N ASP A 97 -1.59 4.58 -5.95
CA ASP A 97 -1.87 4.96 -7.33
C ASP A 97 -1.67 6.47 -7.56
N ASP A 98 -2.12 7.29 -6.60
CA ASP A 98 -1.87 8.74 -6.57
C ASP A 98 -0.35 9.05 -6.55
N VAL A 99 0.42 8.35 -5.72
CA VAL A 99 1.89 8.52 -5.66
C VAL A 99 2.56 8.18 -6.98
N ASP A 100 2.12 7.13 -7.68
CA ASP A 100 2.70 6.77 -8.97
C ASP A 100 2.28 7.71 -10.09
N PHE A 101 1.05 8.22 -10.05
CA PHE A 101 0.64 9.33 -10.91
C PHE A 101 1.56 10.54 -10.72
N PHE A 102 1.84 10.93 -9.47
CA PHE A 102 2.81 11.98 -9.19
C PHE A 102 4.22 11.61 -9.67
N LYS A 103 4.68 10.37 -9.44
CA LYS A 103 5.98 9.91 -9.93
C LYS A 103 6.10 10.03 -11.44
N LEU A 104 5.06 9.70 -12.20
CA LEU A 104 5.02 9.87 -13.66
C LEU A 104 5.22 11.34 -14.07
N LEU A 105 4.60 12.28 -13.33
CA LEU A 105 4.82 13.71 -13.55
C LEU A 105 6.26 14.13 -13.21
N TYR A 106 6.86 13.55 -12.15
CA TYR A 106 8.20 13.88 -11.69
C TYR A 106 9.34 13.24 -12.49
N VAL A 107 9.16 12.05 -13.07
CA VAL A 107 10.18 11.41 -13.93
C VAL A 107 10.49 12.24 -15.18
N LEU A 108 9.60 13.14 -15.58
CA LEU A 108 9.83 14.13 -16.64
C LEU A 108 10.82 15.24 -16.21
N ASP A 109 11.09 15.42 -14.92
CA ASP A 109 11.99 16.44 -14.38
C ASP A 109 12.91 15.88 -13.27
N LYS A 110 14.13 15.48 -13.64
CA LYS A 110 15.08 14.75 -12.78
C LYS A 110 15.56 15.50 -11.52
N SER A 111 15.32 16.80 -11.39
CA SER A 111 15.78 17.60 -10.25
C SER A 111 14.98 17.37 -8.96
N ASN A 112 13.84 16.66 -9.03
CA ASN A 112 12.82 16.68 -7.97
C ASN A 112 12.67 15.34 -7.22
N PHE A 113 13.71 14.49 -7.21
CA PHE A 113 13.65 13.19 -6.52
C PHE A 113 13.41 13.32 -5.00
N ASP A 114 13.94 14.37 -4.37
CA ASP A 114 13.72 14.65 -2.96
C ASP A 114 12.25 14.95 -2.65
N ASP A 115 11.56 15.68 -3.53
CA ASP A 115 10.12 15.97 -3.41
C ASP A 115 9.28 14.70 -3.47
N TYR A 116 9.67 13.74 -4.30
CA TYR A 116 9.02 12.43 -4.37
C TYR A 116 9.16 11.64 -3.06
N LEU A 117 10.34 11.64 -2.42
CA LEU A 117 10.53 10.99 -1.12
C LEU A 117 9.74 11.70 -0.01
N ILE A 118 9.63 13.03 -0.07
CA ILE A 118 8.77 13.81 0.83
C ILE A 118 7.32 13.37 0.68
N LEU A 119 6.80 13.28 -0.55
CA LEU A 119 5.43 12.82 -0.82
C LEU A 119 5.18 11.40 -0.28
N ILE A 120 6.10 10.45 -0.51
CA ILE A 120 6.02 9.09 0.06
C ILE A 120 5.86 9.15 1.58
N TYR A 121 6.66 10.00 2.24
CA TYR A 121 6.63 10.14 3.69
C TYR A 121 5.34 10.78 4.20
N GLU A 122 4.83 11.81 3.52
CA GLU A 122 3.56 12.45 3.86
C GLU A 122 2.38 11.48 3.74
N LYS A 123 2.33 10.70 2.66
CA LYS A 123 1.32 9.65 2.47
C LYS A 123 1.41 8.60 3.57
N PHE A 124 2.62 8.15 3.92
CA PHE A 124 2.81 7.27 5.07
C PHE A 124 2.25 7.87 6.37
N LEU A 125 2.51 9.15 6.67
CA LEU A 125 1.99 9.80 7.88
C LEU A 125 0.46 9.83 7.90
N ALA A 126 -0.17 10.15 6.77
CA ALA A 126 -1.62 10.19 6.62
C ALA A 126 -2.24 8.80 6.84
N ILE A 127 -1.74 7.78 6.13
CA ILE A 127 -2.21 6.40 6.27
C ILE A 127 -2.01 5.91 7.70
N ARG A 128 -0.81 6.12 8.28
CA ARG A 128 -0.50 5.73 9.64
C ARG A 128 -1.46 6.34 10.66
N LYS A 129 -1.82 7.62 10.48
CA LYS A 129 -2.77 8.33 11.35
C LYS A 129 -4.17 7.72 11.23
N ASP A 130 -4.65 7.48 10.02
CA ASP A 130 -5.96 6.85 9.76
C ASP A 130 -6.07 5.45 10.37
N LEU A 131 -5.08 4.58 10.13
CA LEU A 131 -5.08 3.21 10.68
C LEU A 131 -5.05 3.21 12.21
N LYS A 132 -4.29 4.11 12.84
CA LYS A 132 -4.27 4.27 14.30
C LYS A 132 -5.60 4.78 14.83
N LEU A 133 -6.22 5.75 14.17
CA LEU A 133 -7.52 6.30 14.56
C LEU A 133 -8.60 5.21 14.58
N ILE A 134 -8.64 4.37 13.55
CA ILE A 134 -9.61 3.27 13.45
C ILE A 134 -9.37 2.22 14.53
N LEU A 135 -8.12 1.83 14.75
CA LEU A 135 -7.78 0.91 15.84
C LEU A 135 -8.21 1.43 17.21
N ASN A 136 -8.14 2.75 17.43
CA ASN A 136 -8.58 3.36 18.67
C ASN A 136 -10.12 3.42 18.77
N ASN A 137 -10.80 3.85 17.71
CA ASN A 137 -12.26 4.03 17.72
C ASN A 137 -13.02 2.71 17.90
N TYR A 138 -12.54 1.62 17.29
CA TYR A 138 -13.17 0.30 17.44
C TYR A 138 -12.67 -0.47 18.66
N GLY A 139 -11.55 -0.06 19.27
CA GLY A 139 -11.05 -0.63 20.53
C GLY A 139 -11.83 -0.16 21.76
N SER A 140 -12.47 1.02 21.68
CA SER A 140 -13.22 1.64 22.79
C SER A 140 -14.66 1.16 22.92
N ASN A 141 -15.22 0.53 21.88
CA ASN A 141 -16.64 0.16 21.83
C ASN A 141 -16.94 -1.27 22.31
N ASN A 142 -15.95 -1.96 22.91
CA ASN A 142 -16.06 -3.35 23.39
C ASN A 142 -15.81 -3.48 24.91
N LEU A 143 -16.17 -2.47 25.71
CA LEU A 143 -16.17 -2.52 27.18
C LEU A 143 -17.55 -2.16 27.73
#